data_AF-A0A958AJN5-F1
#
_entry.id   AF-A0A958AJN5-F1
#
_cell.length_a   1.000
_cell.length_b   1.000
_cell.length_c   1.000
_cell.angle_alpha   90.00
_cell.angle_beta   90.00
_cell.angle_gamma   90.00
#
_symmetry.space_group_name_H-M   'P 1'
#
loop_
_entity.id
_entity.type
_entity.pdbx_description
1 polymer ?
#
loop_
_entity_poly.entity_id
_entity_poly.type
_entity_poly.pdbx_seq_one_letter_code
_entity_poly.pdbx_strand_id
1 'polypeptide(L)'
;SRDWSQVRPEWGLAGCAALIVAPRERTYGRDLGGRAFLHSYDWRQDRDFTILELIMTAPMVVASWINLQYYGSTVDNQRFGSGNKVLHNVVGTLGVLEGNGGDLRVGLPWQSVHDGENYVHEPLRLSVVIEAPLPAITDVIA
;
A
#
# COMPACT_ATOMS: atom_id res chain seq x y z
N SER A 1 23.58 -7.56 0.21
CA SER A 1 23.61 -9.02 0.47
C SER A 1 23.91 -9.72 -0.84
N ARG A 2 24.87 -10.67 -0.86
CA ARG A 2 25.35 -11.43 -2.04
C ARG A 2 25.06 -12.95 -1.93
N ASP A 3 24.25 -13.35 -0.96
CA ASP A 3 23.87 -14.75 -0.74
C ASP A 3 22.50 -15.02 -1.38
N TRP A 4 22.49 -15.88 -2.39
CA TRP A 4 21.32 -16.23 -3.19
C TRP A 4 20.40 -17.22 -2.47
N SER A 5 20.88 -17.83 -1.38
CA SER A 5 20.10 -18.73 -0.53
C SER A 5 19.25 -18.00 0.51
N GLN A 6 19.41 -16.67 0.66
CA GLN A 6 18.55 -15.91 1.55
C GLN A 6 17.12 -15.92 1.03
N VAL A 7 16.25 -16.63 1.76
CA VAL A 7 14.80 -16.49 1.66
C VAL A 7 14.49 -15.04 2.01
N ARG A 8 14.33 -14.19 1.00
CA ARG A 8 13.78 -12.86 1.21
C ARG A 8 12.27 -13.01 1.26
N PRO A 9 11.64 -12.69 2.40
CA PRO A 9 10.19 -12.66 2.41
C PRO A 9 9.71 -11.60 1.42
N GLU A 10 8.70 -11.96 0.63
CA GLU A 10 8.06 -11.05 -0.33
C GLU A 10 7.08 -10.12 0.39
N TRP A 11 7.60 -9.31 1.30
CA TRP A 11 6.82 -8.37 2.11
C TRP A 11 6.47 -7.09 1.35
N GLY A 12 7.19 -6.76 0.27
CA GLY A 12 6.86 -5.63 -0.60
C GLY A 12 6.66 -4.32 0.17
N LEU A 13 5.41 -3.87 0.24
CA LEU A 13 4.95 -2.64 0.90
C LEU A 13 4.17 -2.93 2.20
N ALA A 14 4.36 -4.11 2.81
CA ALA A 14 3.83 -4.44 4.12
C ALA A 14 4.22 -3.36 5.14
N GLY A 15 3.34 -3.13 6.11
CA GLY A 15 3.49 -2.03 7.08
C GLY A 15 3.14 -0.64 6.56
N CYS A 16 2.81 -0.46 5.27
CA CYS A 16 2.36 0.84 4.75
C CYS A 16 1.11 1.34 5.49
N ALA A 17 1.19 2.55 6.01
CA ALA A 17 0.21 3.13 6.93
C ALA A 17 -0.20 4.55 6.59
N ALA A 18 0.66 5.30 5.90
CA ALA A 18 0.35 6.69 5.57
C ALA A 18 0.81 7.10 4.17
N LEU A 19 0.15 8.12 3.63
CA LEU A 19 0.62 8.94 2.53
C LEU A 19 0.70 10.38 3.03
N ILE A 20 1.87 11.00 2.89
CA ILE A 20 2.11 12.39 3.29
C ILE A 20 2.44 13.20 2.04
N VAL A 21 1.58 14.19 1.76
CA VAL A 21 1.70 15.13 0.65
C VAL A 21 1.98 16.50 1.23
N ALA A 22 3.24 16.86 1.37
CA ALA A 22 3.67 18.11 2.01
C ALA A 22 5.10 18.47 1.59
N PRO A 23 5.58 19.70 1.85
CA PRO A 23 6.97 20.05 1.59
C PRO A 23 7.92 19.10 2.34
N ARG A 24 9.00 18.64 1.68
CA ARG A 24 9.94 17.66 2.24
C ARG A 24 10.44 18.00 3.64
N GLU A 25 10.58 19.29 3.93
CA GLU A 25 10.97 19.83 5.24
C GLU A 25 10.07 19.36 6.41
N ARG A 26 8.78 19.06 6.17
CA ARG A 26 7.86 18.56 7.22
C ARG A 26 8.27 17.19 7.77
N THR A 27 8.87 16.36 6.93
CA THR A 27 9.27 14.99 7.28
C THR A 27 10.80 14.83 7.32
N TYR A 28 11.57 15.91 7.12
CA TYR A 28 13.03 15.83 7.07
C TYR A 28 13.60 15.44 8.43
N GLY A 29 14.52 14.46 8.44
CA GLY A 29 15.11 13.92 9.67
C GLY A 29 14.15 13.12 10.56
N ARG A 30 12.91 12.87 10.14
CA ARG A 30 11.95 12.04 10.90
C ARG A 30 12.05 10.59 10.45
N ASP A 31 12.20 9.68 11.41
CA ASP A 31 12.03 8.26 11.15
C ASP A 31 10.53 7.92 11.14
N LEU A 32 10.04 7.47 9.99
CA LEU A 32 8.66 7.04 9.78
C LEU A 32 8.56 5.50 9.70
N GLY A 33 9.64 4.79 10.07
CA GLY A 33 9.71 3.33 10.06
C GLY A 33 9.53 2.68 8.69
N GLY A 34 9.71 3.45 7.60
CA GLY A 34 9.40 2.98 6.24
C GLY A 34 7.90 2.77 5.96
N ARG A 35 7.01 3.26 6.84
CA ARG A 35 5.56 3.02 6.77
C ARG A 35 4.78 4.09 6.00
N ALA A 36 5.44 5.12 5.49
CA ALA A 36 4.79 6.25 4.84
C ALA A 36 5.29 6.45 3.40
N PHE A 37 4.35 6.56 2.46
CA PHE A 37 4.62 7.15 1.15
C PHE A 37 4.79 8.65 1.29
N LEU A 38 5.82 9.21 0.65
CA LEU A 38 6.15 10.64 0.75
C LEU A 38 6.05 11.28 -0.64
N HIS A 39 5.20 12.29 -0.76
CA HIS A 39 5.11 13.14 -1.93
C HIS A 39 5.51 14.57 -1.57
N SER A 40 6.66 15.03 -2.08
CA SER A 40 7.08 16.42 -1.88
C SER A 40 6.20 17.34 -2.71
N TYR A 41 5.44 18.20 -2.05
CA TYR A 41 4.46 19.08 -2.67
C TYR A 41 4.38 20.41 -1.91
N ASP A 42 4.48 21.54 -2.60
CA ASP A 42 4.27 22.88 -2.04
C ASP A 42 3.15 23.56 -2.80
N TRP A 43 1.97 23.62 -2.17
CA TRP A 43 0.75 24.17 -2.75
C TRP A 43 0.89 25.63 -3.20
N ARG A 44 1.85 26.39 -2.65
CA ARG A 44 2.09 27.78 -3.04
C ARG A 44 2.67 27.90 -4.46
N GLN A 45 3.26 26.83 -4.97
CA GLN A 45 3.80 26.74 -6.33
C GLN A 45 2.76 26.22 -7.33
N ASP A 46 1.62 25.72 -6.85
CA ASP A 46 0.55 25.10 -7.62
C ASP A 46 -0.65 26.06 -7.72
N ARG A 47 -0.53 27.06 -8.59
CA ARG A 47 -1.44 28.23 -8.62
C ARG A 47 -2.90 27.89 -8.90
N ASP A 48 -3.14 26.83 -9.66
CA ASP A 48 -4.46 26.35 -10.08
C ASP A 48 -4.85 25.02 -9.43
N PHE A 49 -4.04 24.51 -8.50
CA PHE A 49 -4.24 23.23 -7.82
C PHE A 49 -4.31 22.00 -8.75
N THR A 50 -3.84 22.11 -9.99
CA THR A 50 -3.83 20.97 -10.93
C THR A 50 -2.90 19.85 -10.48
N ILE A 51 -1.80 20.19 -9.78
CA ILE A 51 -0.90 19.18 -9.22
C ILE A 51 -1.54 18.52 -7.99
N LEU A 52 -2.23 19.28 -7.13
CA LEU A 52 -3.02 18.73 -6.02
C LEU A 52 -4.06 17.72 -6.52
N GLU A 53 -4.83 18.11 -7.54
CA GLU A 53 -5.83 17.25 -8.17
C GLU A 53 -5.19 15.96 -8.70
N LEU A 54 -4.08 16.08 -9.43
CA LEU A 54 -3.34 14.92 -9.93
C LEU A 54 -2.87 14.00 -8.79
N ILE A 55 -2.35 14.57 -7.69
CA ILE A 55 -1.87 13.79 -6.54
C ILE A 55 -3.03 13.03 -5.87
N MET A 56 -4.16 13.70 -5.66
CA MET A 56 -5.34 13.14 -5.02
C MET A 56 -6.05 12.10 -5.90
N THR A 57 -6.02 12.24 -7.22
CA THR A 57 -6.73 11.34 -8.15
C THR A 57 -5.88 10.15 -8.61
N ALA A 58 -4.55 10.23 -8.54
CA ALA A 58 -3.67 9.15 -8.98
C ALA A 58 -2.80 8.56 -7.83
N PRO A 59 -1.71 9.19 -7.36
CA PRO A 59 -0.89 8.66 -6.26
C PRO A 59 -1.67 8.27 -5.00
N MET A 60 -2.65 9.06 -4.58
CA MET A 60 -3.47 8.74 -3.40
C MET A 60 -4.34 7.50 -3.61
N VAL A 61 -4.94 7.34 -4.80
CA VAL A 61 -5.73 6.17 -5.16
C VAL A 61 -4.86 4.92 -5.20
N VAL A 62 -3.67 5.01 -5.80
CA VAL A 62 -2.70 3.90 -5.83
C VAL A 62 -2.27 3.49 -4.42
N ALA A 63 -1.88 4.45 -3.57
CA ALA A 63 -1.49 4.16 -2.19
C ALA A 63 -2.66 3.52 -1.41
N SER A 64 -3.88 3.99 -1.63
CA SER A 64 -5.10 3.44 -1.03
C SER A 64 -5.34 1.99 -1.46
N TRP A 65 -5.21 1.67 -2.75
CA TRP A 65 -5.38 0.31 -3.26
C TRP A 65 -4.31 -0.65 -2.75
N ILE A 66 -3.05 -0.20 -2.67
CA ILE A 66 -1.96 -0.97 -2.07
C ILE A 66 -2.32 -1.28 -0.62
N ASN A 67 -2.60 -0.27 0.21
CA ASN A 67 -2.96 -0.49 1.62
C ASN A 67 -4.19 -1.39 1.77
N LEU A 68 -5.22 -1.21 0.93
CA LEU A 68 -6.43 -2.03 0.96
C LEU A 68 -6.15 -3.50 0.62
N GLN A 69 -5.24 -3.78 -0.31
CA GLN A 69 -4.84 -5.15 -0.64
C GLN A 69 -4.17 -5.83 0.56
N TYR A 70 -3.26 -5.14 1.24
CA TYR A 70 -2.66 -5.66 2.48
C TYR A 70 -3.68 -5.79 3.60
N TYR A 71 -4.54 -4.79 3.81
CA TYR A 71 -5.60 -4.79 4.81
C TYR A 71 -6.52 -6.02 4.66
N GLY A 72 -7.11 -6.20 3.48
CA GLY A 72 -8.03 -7.32 3.23
C GLY A 72 -7.33 -8.67 3.42
N SER A 73 -6.13 -8.81 2.86
CA SER A 73 -5.33 -10.04 2.98
C SER A 73 -4.90 -10.34 4.42
N THR A 74 -4.84 -9.34 5.29
CA THR A 74 -4.49 -9.48 6.71
C THR A 74 -5.72 -9.84 7.55
N VAL A 75 -6.85 -9.17 7.32
CA VAL A 75 -8.11 -9.36 8.09
C VAL A 75 -8.72 -10.74 7.87
N ASP A 76 -8.83 -11.18 6.62
CA ASP A 76 -9.38 -12.49 6.26
C ASP A 76 -8.70 -12.99 4.99
N ASN A 77 -7.56 -13.65 5.16
CA ASN A 77 -6.75 -14.12 4.03
C ASN A 77 -7.48 -15.19 3.19
N GLN A 78 -8.39 -15.96 3.80
CA GLN A 78 -9.14 -16.98 3.06
C GLN A 78 -10.08 -16.35 2.04
N ARG A 79 -10.71 -15.22 2.38
CA ARG A 79 -11.66 -14.53 1.50
C ARG A 79 -11.05 -13.43 0.64
N PHE A 80 -10.10 -12.66 1.18
CA PHE A 80 -9.55 -11.48 0.52
C PHE A 80 -8.06 -11.61 0.18
N GLY A 81 -7.41 -12.70 0.61
CA GLY A 81 -6.03 -13.03 0.30
C GLY A 81 -5.90 -14.06 -0.82
N SER A 82 -4.73 -14.70 -0.88
CA SER A 82 -4.47 -15.83 -1.78
C SER A 82 -4.04 -17.10 -1.06
N GLY A 83 -4.20 -17.20 0.26
CA GLY A 83 -3.87 -18.38 1.03
C GLY A 83 -2.37 -18.63 1.13
N ASN A 84 -1.96 -19.90 1.10
CA ASN A 84 -0.58 -20.32 1.24
C ASN A 84 0.17 -20.23 -0.10
N LYS A 85 1.20 -19.37 -0.15
CA LYS A 85 2.05 -19.15 -1.33
C LYS A 85 2.65 -20.45 -1.89
N VAL A 86 2.98 -21.42 -1.04
CA VAL A 86 3.61 -22.69 -1.45
C VAL A 86 2.70 -23.53 -2.34
N LEU A 87 1.38 -23.29 -2.27
CA LEU A 87 0.37 -24.01 -3.04
C LEU A 87 -0.09 -23.25 -4.29
N HIS A 88 0.48 -22.08 -4.59
CA HIS A 88 0.01 -21.22 -5.68
C HIS A 88 0.28 -21.82 -7.05
N ASN A 89 -0.78 -21.95 -7.84
CA ASN A 89 -0.71 -22.18 -9.27
C ASN A 89 -1.15 -20.91 -10.00
N VAL A 90 -0.22 -20.29 -10.75
CA VAL A 90 -0.46 -19.02 -11.45
C VAL A 90 -1.46 -19.22 -12.60
N VAL A 91 -2.48 -18.37 -12.65
CA VAL A 91 -3.49 -18.35 -13.71
C VAL A 91 -3.40 -17.03 -14.48
N GLY A 92 -2.66 -17.08 -15.59
CA GLY A 92 -2.41 -15.90 -16.43
C GLY A 92 -1.79 -14.76 -15.63
N THR A 93 -2.23 -13.53 -15.91
CA THR A 93 -1.85 -12.32 -15.16
C THR A 93 -2.99 -11.82 -14.27
N LEU A 94 -3.90 -12.72 -13.89
CA LEU A 94 -5.15 -12.36 -13.20
C LEU A 94 -5.12 -12.74 -11.72
N GLY A 95 -4.53 -13.89 -11.38
CA GLY A 95 -4.47 -14.37 -10.00
C GLY A 95 -3.86 -15.76 -9.89
N VAL A 96 -4.16 -16.44 -8.79
CA VAL A 96 -3.67 -17.79 -8.48
C VAL A 96 -4.80 -18.71 -8.02
N LEU A 97 -4.61 -20.02 -8.20
CA LEU A 97 -5.34 -21.05 -7.46
C LEU A 97 -4.49 -21.51 -6.28
N GLU A 98 -5.12 -21.81 -5.14
CA GLU A 98 -4.44 -22.43 -4.00
C GLU A 98 -4.62 -23.96 -4.07
N GLY A 99 -3.59 -24.67 -4.53
CA GLY A 99 -3.63 -26.12 -4.76
C GLY A 99 -4.15 -26.48 -6.14
N ASN A 100 -4.75 -27.67 -6.27
CA ASN A 100 -5.10 -28.26 -7.56
C ASN A 100 -6.38 -27.71 -8.22
N GLY A 101 -7.05 -26.72 -7.62
CA GLY A 101 -8.30 -26.15 -8.12
C GLY A 101 -8.90 -25.12 -7.17
N GLY A 102 -10.15 -24.73 -7.41
CA GLY A 102 -10.91 -23.79 -6.58
C GLY A 102 -11.12 -22.43 -7.24
N ASP A 103 -11.60 -21.46 -6.45
CA ASP A 103 -11.84 -20.10 -6.92
C ASP A 103 -10.52 -19.36 -7.18
N LEU A 104 -10.53 -18.46 -8.17
CA LEU A 104 -9.40 -17.58 -8.46
C LEU A 104 -9.19 -16.59 -7.31
N ARG A 105 -7.95 -16.50 -6.83
CA ARG A 105 -7.56 -15.60 -5.75
C ARG A 105 -6.63 -14.50 -6.23
N VAL A 106 -6.92 -13.26 -5.83
CA VAL A 106 -6.25 -12.03 -6.31
C VAL A 106 -5.57 -11.22 -5.20
N GLY A 107 -5.72 -11.66 -3.94
CA GLY A 107 -5.09 -11.02 -2.79
C GLY A 107 -3.66 -11.49 -2.55
N LEU A 108 -3.09 -11.09 -1.40
CA LEU A 108 -1.73 -11.47 -1.01
C LEU A 108 -1.72 -12.80 -0.25
N PRO A 109 -0.65 -13.60 -0.40
CA PRO A 109 -0.51 -14.83 0.36
C PRO A 109 -0.25 -14.51 1.83
N TRP A 110 -0.52 -15.49 2.69
CA TRP A 110 -0.24 -15.41 4.13
C TRP A 110 1.20 -14.97 4.43
N GLN A 111 2.17 -15.50 3.68
CA GLN A 111 3.59 -15.19 3.83
C GLN A 111 3.99 -13.75 3.48
N SER A 112 3.12 -12.99 2.79
CA SER A 112 3.35 -11.57 2.51
C SER A 112 2.84 -10.65 3.63
N VAL A 113 1.99 -11.16 4.53
CA VAL A 113 1.37 -10.37 5.61
C VAL A 113 1.73 -10.86 7.01
N HIS A 114 2.33 -12.05 7.14
CA HIS A 114 2.62 -12.71 8.40
C HIS A 114 3.98 -13.43 8.36
N ASP A 115 4.76 -13.35 9.44
CA ASP A 115 6.11 -13.94 9.52
C ASP A 115 6.13 -15.36 10.11
N GLY A 116 5.01 -15.79 10.70
CA GLY A 116 4.85 -17.08 11.37
C GLY A 116 4.44 -16.93 12.83
N GLU A 117 4.73 -15.79 13.43
CA GLU A 117 4.37 -15.42 14.80
C GLU A 117 3.50 -14.16 14.86
N ASN A 118 3.82 -13.15 14.05
CA ASN A 118 3.17 -11.85 14.04
C ASN A 118 2.76 -11.42 12.63
N TYR A 119 1.77 -10.53 12.59
CA TYR A 119 1.46 -9.78 11.38
C TYR A 119 2.56 -8.77 11.09
N VAL A 120 3.08 -8.81 9.86
CA VAL A 120 4.04 -7.83 9.33
C VAL A 120 3.32 -6.58 8.81
N HIS A 121 2.06 -6.74 8.40
CA HIS A 121 1.16 -5.62 8.12
C HIS A 121 0.04 -5.60 9.14
N GLU A 122 -0.08 -4.50 9.89
CA GLU A 122 -1.23 -4.26 10.77
C GLU A 122 -2.48 -3.96 9.91
N PRO A 123 -3.67 -4.53 10.19
CA PRO A 123 -4.87 -4.28 9.42
C PRO A 123 -5.45 -2.89 9.74
N LEU A 124 -4.84 -1.86 9.18
CA LEU A 124 -5.25 -0.46 9.30
C LEU A 124 -5.64 0.13 7.96
N ARG A 125 -6.42 1.21 8.00
CA ARG A 125 -6.71 2.03 6.82
C ARG A 125 -5.60 3.06 6.62
N LEU A 126 -5.25 3.31 5.35
CA LEU A 126 -4.28 4.34 4.98
C LEU A 126 -4.70 5.71 5.54
N SER A 127 -3.78 6.33 6.28
CA SER A 127 -3.92 7.73 6.71
C SER A 127 -3.32 8.65 5.66
N VAL A 128 -4.13 9.56 5.10
CA VAL A 128 -3.66 10.54 4.12
C VAL A 128 -3.55 11.91 4.78
N VAL A 129 -2.36 12.50 4.71
CA VAL A 129 -2.05 13.83 5.27
C VAL A 129 -1.61 14.74 4.14
N ILE A 130 -2.34 15.83 3.92
CA ILE A 130 -2.09 16.77 2.81
C ILE A 130 -1.93 18.18 3.38
N GLU A 131 -0.84 18.86 3.03
CA GLU A 131 -0.64 20.29 3.29
C GLU A 131 -1.12 21.10 2.08
N ALA A 132 -2.38 21.52 2.09
CA ALA A 132 -2.98 22.44 1.12
C ALA A 132 -4.19 23.17 1.74
N PRO A 133 -4.67 24.28 1.15
CA PRO A 133 -5.89 24.94 1.60
C PRO A 133 -7.10 24.00 1.54
N LEU A 134 -7.91 23.99 2.60
CA LEU A 134 -9.10 23.13 2.69
C LEU A 134 -10.09 23.33 1.52
N PRO A 135 -10.35 24.56 1.02
CA PRO A 135 -11.21 24.75 -0.15
C PRO A 135 -10.70 23.99 -1.38
N ALA A 136 -9.39 24.08 -1.67
CA ALA A 136 -8.79 23.40 -2.82
C ALA A 136 -8.90 21.87 -2.71
N ILE A 137 -8.69 21.31 -1.51
CA ILE A 137 -8.89 19.86 -1.27
C ILE A 137 -10.36 19.48 -1.47
N THR A 138 -11.28 20.32 -0.99
CA THR A 138 -12.72 20.06 -1.07
C THR A 138 -13.21 20.10 -2.52
N ASP A 139 -12.70 21.04 -3.31
CA ASP A 139 -13.04 21.19 -4.74
C ASP A 139 -12.65 19.95 -5.56
N VAL A 140 -11.61 19.23 -5.17
CA VAL A 140 -11.21 17.96 -5.82
C VAL A 140 -12.13 16.79 -5.45
N ILE A 141 -12.79 16.84 -4.29
CA ILE A 141 -13.66 15.76 -3.79
C ILE A 141 -15.10 15.93 -4.28
N ALA A 142 -15.53 17.17 -4.54
CA ALA A 142 -16.88 17.54 -4.94
C ALA A 142 -17.28 16.95 -6.31
#